data_AF-A0A7V4BU49-F1
#
_entry.id   AF-A0A7V4BU49-F1
#
_cell.length_a   1.000
_cell.length_b   1.000
_cell.length_c   1.000
_cell.angle_alpha   90.00
_cell.angle_beta   90.00
_cell.angle_gamma   90.00
#
_symmetry.space_group_name_H-M   'P 1'
#
loop_
_entity.id
_entity.type
_entity.pdbx_description
1 polymer ?
#
loop_
_entity_poly.entity_id
_entity_poly.type
_entity_poly.pdbx_seq_one_letter_code
_entity_poly.pdbx_strand_id
1 'polypeptide(L)' 'HPSGNIQPSNEDISLTRKIKDAGQLMEIQLLDHIIVSGRNEYFSFADEGMI' A
#
# COMPACT_ATOMS: atom_id res chain seq x y z
N HIS A 1 -5.35 9.49 2.30
CA HIS A 1 -6.14 10.24 1.30
C HIS A 1 -6.86 11.44 1.92
N PRO A 2 -6.89 12.60 1.22
CA PRO A 2 -7.64 13.79 1.66
C PRO A 2 -9.16 13.58 1.75
N SER A 3 -9.71 12.64 0.97
CA SER A 3 -11.14 12.29 0.97
C SER A 3 -11.62 11.59 2.24
N GLY A 4 -10.70 11.15 3.12
CA GLY A 4 -11.02 10.30 4.26
C GLY A 4 -11.18 8.82 3.91
N ASN A 5 -11.32 8.45 2.63
CA ASN A 5 -11.43 7.05 2.22
C ASN A 5 -10.06 6.35 2.30
N ILE A 6 -9.97 5.27 3.07
CA ILE A 6 -8.76 4.45 3.21
C ILE A 6 -8.69 3.30 2.20
N GLN A 7 -9.77 3.03 1.46
CA GLN A 7 -9.76 1.97 0.45
C GLN A 7 -8.78 2.31 -0.67
N PRO A 8 -7.92 1.36 -1.09
CA PRO A 8 -6.98 1.59 -2.18
C PRO A 8 -7.72 1.74 -3.50
N SER A 9 -7.22 2.65 -4.34
CA SER A 9 -7.60 2.73 -5.75
C SER A 9 -6.90 1.62 -6.56
N ASN A 10 -7.32 1.42 -7.82
CA ASN A 10 -6.62 0.52 -8.73
C ASN A 10 -5.18 0.98 -8.99
N GLU A 11 -4.96 2.30 -8.99
CA GLU A 11 -3.67 2.94 -9.12
C GLU A 11 -2.76 2.63 -7.93
N ASP A 12 -3.29 2.68 -6.69
CA ASP A 12 -2.55 2.30 -5.48
C ASP A 12 -2.12 0.84 -5.54
N ILE A 13 -3.03 -0.07 -5.94
CA ILE A 13 -2.73 -1.50 -6.07
C ILE A 13 -1.66 -1.73 -7.15
N SER A 14 -1.80 -1.10 -8.32
CA SER A 14 -0.85 -1.21 -9.43
C SER A 14 0.54 -0.70 -9.04
N LEU A 15 0.60 0.44 -8.35
CA LEU A 15 1.84 1.03 -7.84
C LEU A 15 2.50 0.10 -6.81
N THR A 16 1.72 -0.42 -5.86
CA THR A 16 2.20 -1.35 -4.83
C THR A 16 2.89 -2.56 -5.43
N ARG A 17 2.28 -3.18 -6.46
CA ARG A 17 2.87 -4.32 -7.17
C ARG A 17 4.18 -3.95 -7.85
N LYS A 18 4.23 -2.82 -8.58
CA LYS A 18 5.46 -2.37 -9.24
C LYS A 18 6.60 -2.13 -8.26
N ILE A 19 6.31 -1.52 -7.11
CA ILE A 19 7.32 -1.26 -6.07
C ILE A 19 7.77 -2.57 -5.43
N LYS A 20 6.84 -3.49 -5.13
CA LYS A 20 7.15 -4.83 -4.60
C LYS A 20 8.10 -5.59 -5.53
N ASP A 21 7.77 -5.64 -6.83
CA ASP A 21 8.56 -6.35 -7.84
C ASP A 21 9.95 -5.72 -7.99
N ALA A 22 10.04 -4.38 -7.99
CA ALA A 22 11.31 -3.67 -8.03
C ALA A 22 12.16 -3.90 -6.78
N GLY A 23 11.54 -3.90 -5.60
CA GLY A 23 12.19 -4.22 -4.33
C GLY A 23 12.77 -5.63 -4.33
N GLN A 24 12.00 -6.63 -4.79
CA GLN A 24 12.46 -8.02 -4.93
C GLN A 24 13.69 -8.13 -5.84
N LEU A 25 13.71 -7.41 -6.97
CA LEU A 25 14.87 -7.39 -7.86
C LEU A 25 16.14 -6.82 -7.20
N MET A 26 15.97 -5.89 -6.26
CA MET A 26 17.05 -5.21 -5.56
C MET A 26 17.40 -5.84 -4.20
N GLU A 27 16.79 -6.97 -3.85
CA GLU A 27 16.89 -7.59 -2.52
C GLU A 27 16.44 -6.65 -1.37
N ILE A 28 15.50 -5.74 -1.66
CA ILE A 28 14.88 -4.84 -0.69
C ILE A 28 13.42 -5.23 -0.51
N GLN A 29 13.06 -5.66 0.70
CA GLN A 29 11.70 -6.06 1.01
C GLN A 29 10.78 -4.85 1.22
N LEU A 30 9.67 -4.79 0.49
CA LEU A 30 8.54 -3.93 0.81
C LEU A 30 7.74 -4.58 1.95
N LEU A 31 7.81 -3.99 3.15
CA LEU A 31 7.15 -4.53 4.34
C LEU A 31 5.64 -4.29 4.33
N ASP A 32 5.23 -3.08 3.93
CA ASP A 32 3.82 -2.70 3.88
C ASP A 32 3.63 -1.47 2.99
N HIS A 33 2.39 -1.27 2.53
CA HIS A 33 1.89 -0.01 2.00
C HIS A 33 0.72 0.43 2.87
N ILE A 34 0.88 1.54 3.58
CA ILE A 34 -0.14 2.06 4.48
C ILE A 34 -0.82 3.29 3.85
N ILE A 35 -2.14 3.21 3.66
CA ILE A 35 -2.96 4.37 3.28
C ILE A 35 -3.52 4.99 4.55
N VAL A 36 -3.11 6.22 4.86
CA VAL A 36 -3.57 6.96 6.05
C VAL A 36 -4.58 8.05 5.69
N SER A 37 -5.59 8.26 6.54
CA SER A 37 -6.54 9.38 6.44
C SER A 37 -6.53 10.23 7.71
N GLY A 38 -7.01 11.48 7.61
CA GLY A 38 -7.04 12.43 8.74
C GLY A 38 -7.96 12.03 9.90
N ARG A 39 -8.65 10.89 9.82
CA ARG A 39 -9.59 10.39 10.85
C ARG A 39 -8.97 9.35 11.78
N ASN A 40 -7.64 9.24 11.82
CA ASN A 40 -6.91 8.20 12.57
C ASN A 40 -7.27 6.77 12.11
N GLU A 41 -7.64 6.65 10.83
CA GLU A 41 -7.94 5.39 10.14
C GLU A 41 -6.81 5.11 9.15
N TYR A 42 -6.47 3.84 8.99
CA TYR A 42 -5.51 3.40 7.99
C TYR A 42 -5.95 2.08 7.34
N PHE A 43 -5.42 1.84 6.15
CA PHE A 43 -5.46 0.54 5.48
C PHE A 43 -4.03 0.03 5.34
N SER A 44 -3.77 -1.20 5.75
CA SER A 44 -2.49 -1.90 5.57
C SER A 44 -2.65 -2.95 4.48
N PHE A 45 -1.80 -2.91 3.47
CA PHE A 45 -1.77 -3.95 2.44
C PHE A 45 -1.28 -5.29 3.01
N ALA A 46 -0.39 -5.26 4.00
CA ALA A 46 0.10 -6.46 4.67
C ALA A 46 -1.01 -7.15 5.50
N ASP A 47 -1.76 -6.39 6.32
CA ASP A 47 -2.84 -6.94 7.14
C ASP A 47 -3.95 -7.57 6.29
N GLU A 48 -4.19 -7.01 5.11
CA GLU A 48 -5.20 -7.47 4.15
C GLU A 48 -4.68 -8.58 3.20
N GLY A 49 -3.45 -9.06 3.41
CA GLY A 49 -2.86 -10.15 2.62
C GLY A 49 -2.60 -9.80 1.15
N MET A 50 -2.45 -8.51 0.85
CA MET A 50 -2.21 -7.98 -0.50
C MET A 50 -0.70 -7.83 -0.81
N ILE A 51 0.17 -8.07 0.17
CA ILE A 51 1.64 -8.08 0.05
C ILE A 51 2.23 -9.35 0.67
#